data_AF-A0A0L6CQV8-F1
#
_entry.id   AF-A0A0L6CQV8-F1
#
_cell.length_a   1.000
_cell.length_b   1.000
_cell.length_c   1.000
_cell.angle_alpha   90.00
_cell.angle_beta   90.00
_cell.angle_gamma   90.00
#
_symmetry.space_group_name_H-M   'P 1'
#
loop_
_entity.id
_entity.type
_entity.pdbx_description
1 polymer ?
#
loop_
_entity_poly.entity_id
_entity_poly.type
_entity_poly.pdbx_seq_one_letter_code
_entity_poly.pdbx_strand_id
1 'polypeptide(L)'
;MRIVGLVVVIVPVIALVWMLIQHWAQAPVRSVMRRVGDYVTKELPGYREELTLLMMAGYIGTVGSALLGPLMQRAGLDLSVLPPWLLLVSFVWLIPLAGQLGMNPILAVTLLAPLIPGAENLGVTPTAIVVALAAGWALSGASSPFTATTLLIGSFGGISALRVGWLWNGVYTLLCGVMLSLWVVVYAFVL
;
A
#
# COMPACT_ATOMS: atom_id res chain seq x y z
N MET A 1 -14.01 12.87 -1.22
CA MET A 1 -15.03 12.43 -0.23
C MET A 1 -16.10 11.48 -0.78
N ARG A 2 -16.70 11.70 -1.97
CA ARG A 2 -17.80 10.85 -2.49
C ARG A 2 -17.45 9.37 -2.68
N ILE A 3 -16.28 9.05 -3.25
CA ILE A 3 -15.91 7.66 -3.61
C ILE A 3 -15.62 6.82 -2.37
N VAL A 4 -14.87 7.36 -1.41
CA VAL A 4 -14.51 6.64 -0.16
C VAL A 4 -15.77 6.26 0.62
N GLY A 5 -16.72 7.19 0.79
CA GLY A 5 -18.00 6.90 1.44
C GLY A 5 -18.82 5.84 0.71
N LEU A 6 -18.79 5.85 -0.62
CA LEU A 6 -19.43 4.83 -1.46
C LEU A 6 -18.84 3.45 -1.22
N VAL A 7 -17.51 3.31 -1.20
CA VAL A 7 -16.82 2.04 -0.95
C VAL A 7 -17.12 1.52 0.47
N VAL A 8 -17.10 2.39 1.48
CA VAL A 8 -17.38 2.04 2.87
C VAL A 8 -18.81 1.50 3.05
N VAL A 9 -19.77 1.92 2.23
CA VAL A 9 -21.14 1.41 2.28
C VAL A 9 -21.34 0.19 1.40
N ILE A 10 -20.83 0.22 0.16
CA ILE A 10 -21.05 -0.86 -0.82
C ILE A 10 -20.36 -2.16 -0.39
N VAL A 11 -19.11 -2.09 0.06
CA VAL A 11 -18.33 -3.31 0.36
C VAL A 11 -18.99 -4.15 1.46
N PRO A 12 -19.40 -3.59 2.62
CA PRO A 12 -20.13 -4.36 3.62
C PRO A 12 -21.48 -4.89 3.13
N VAL A 13 -22.21 -4.11 2.32
CA VAL A 13 -23.50 -4.54 1.77
C VAL A 13 -23.32 -5.74 0.85
N ILE A 14 -22.34 -5.70 -0.06
CA ILE A 14 -22.02 -6.83 -0.94
C ILE A 14 -21.57 -8.04 -0.11
N ALA A 15 -20.72 -7.85 0.89
CA ALA A 15 -20.29 -8.94 1.77
C ALA A 15 -21.46 -9.59 2.52
N LEU A 16 -22.41 -8.79 3.03
CA LEU A 16 -23.62 -9.29 3.70
C LEU A 16 -24.51 -10.07 2.73
N VAL A 17 -24.75 -9.54 1.53
CA VAL A 17 -25.51 -10.23 0.48
C VAL A 17 -24.84 -11.55 0.11
N TRP A 18 -23.51 -11.54 -0.05
CA TRP A 18 -22.75 -12.75 -0.35
C TRP A 18 -22.85 -13.81 0.75
N MET A 19 -22.73 -13.40 2.02
CA MET A 19 -22.88 -14.32 3.15
C MET A 19 -24.30 -14.91 3.24
N LEU A 20 -25.34 -14.13 2.91
CA LEU A 20 -26.72 -14.60 2.81
C LEU A 20 -26.88 -15.66 1.71
N ILE A 21 -26.29 -15.43 0.54
CA ILE A 21 -26.27 -16.39 -0.57
C ILE A 21 -25.56 -17.68 -0.14
N GLN A 22 -24.40 -17.59 0.52
CA GLN A 22 -23.65 -18.77 0.98
C GLN A 22 -24.43 -19.64 1.97
N HIS A 23 -25.26 -19.05 2.82
CA HIS A 23 -25.99 -19.78 3.87
C HIS A 23 -27.48 -19.96 3.55
N TRP A 24 -27.88 -19.79 2.28
CA TRP A 24 -29.28 -19.82 1.86
C TRP A 24 -30.01 -21.12 2.25
N ALA A 25 -29.31 -22.25 2.20
CA ALA A 25 -29.84 -23.57 2.57
C ALA A 25 -29.79 -23.88 4.09
N GLN A 26 -29.12 -23.05 4.91
CA GLN A 26 -28.84 -23.31 6.32
C GLN A 26 -29.11 -22.07 7.20
N ALA A 27 -30.39 -21.71 7.34
CA ALA A 27 -30.87 -20.63 8.21
C ALA A 27 -30.10 -19.29 8.01
N PRO A 28 -30.23 -18.66 6.83
CA PRO A 28 -29.34 -17.60 6.33
C PRO A 28 -29.26 -16.38 7.26
N VAL A 29 -30.37 -15.97 7.86
CA VAL A 29 -30.38 -14.78 8.74
C VAL A 29 -29.62 -15.04 10.05
N ARG A 30 -29.82 -16.22 10.66
CA ARG A 30 -29.22 -16.54 11.96
C ARG A 30 -27.72 -16.81 11.84
N SER A 31 -27.28 -17.45 10.76
CA SER A 31 -25.86 -17.69 10.48
C SER A 31 -25.13 -16.38 10.18
N VAL A 32 -25.72 -15.48 9.41
CA VAL A 32 -25.16 -14.14 9.14
C VAL A 32 -25.10 -13.31 10.42
N MET A 33 -26.16 -13.24 11.23
CA MET A 33 -26.13 -12.51 12.50
C MET A 33 -25.05 -13.03 13.45
N ARG A 34 -24.88 -14.36 13.54
CA ARG A 34 -23.81 -14.95 14.36
C ARG A 34 -22.43 -14.57 13.81
N ARG A 35 -22.22 -14.65 12.50
CA ARG A 35 -20.93 -14.30 11.86
C ARG A 35 -20.59 -12.82 12.06
N VAL A 36 -21.56 -11.93 11.92
CA VAL A 36 -21.40 -10.50 12.21
C VAL A 36 -21.06 -10.29 13.69
N GLY A 37 -21.76 -10.98 14.60
CA GLY A 37 -21.46 -10.94 16.04
C GLY A 37 -20.04 -11.41 16.37
N ASP A 38 -19.62 -12.55 15.81
CA ASP A 38 -18.26 -13.09 15.97
C ASP A 38 -17.21 -12.13 15.36
N TYR A 39 -17.48 -11.54 14.19
CA TYR A 39 -16.60 -10.54 13.59
C TYR A 39 -16.41 -9.33 14.52
N VAL A 40 -17.50 -8.77 15.04
CA VAL A 40 -17.44 -7.59 15.91
C VAL A 40 -16.80 -7.87 17.27
N THR A 41 -17.06 -9.05 17.84
CA THR A 41 -16.65 -9.35 19.22
C THR A 41 -15.32 -10.10 19.32
N LYS A 42 -14.88 -10.79 18.27
CA LYS A 42 -13.65 -11.61 18.29
C LYS A 42 -12.63 -11.15 17.25
N GLU A 43 -13.04 -10.90 16.02
CA GLU A 43 -12.10 -10.58 14.94
C GLU A 43 -11.65 -9.11 14.98
N LEU A 44 -12.58 -8.15 15.13
CA LEU A 44 -12.24 -6.72 15.23
C LEU A 44 -11.26 -6.40 16.37
N PRO A 45 -11.43 -6.93 17.60
CA PRO A 45 -10.43 -6.77 18.65
C PRO A 45 -9.07 -7.42 18.32
N GLY A 46 -9.08 -8.50 17.54
CA GLY A 46 -7.87 -9.14 17.02
C GLY A 46 -7.09 -8.26 16.04
N TYR A 47 -7.78 -7.48 15.20
CA TYR A 47 -7.17 -6.55 14.25
C TYR A 47 -6.74 -5.20 14.85
N ARG A 48 -6.81 -5.03 16.18
CA ARG A 48 -6.49 -3.75 16.84
C ARG A 48 -5.12 -3.19 16.45
N GLU A 49 -4.12 -4.05 16.27
CA GLU A 49 -2.75 -3.64 15.95
C GLU A 49 -2.66 -3.16 14.50
N GLU A 50 -3.29 -3.86 13.56
CA GLU A 50 -3.39 -3.46 12.16
C GLU A 50 -4.19 -2.17 11.97
N LEU A 51 -5.32 -2.04 12.67
CA LEU A 51 -6.14 -0.82 12.64
C LEU A 51 -5.39 0.37 13.22
N THR A 52 -4.68 0.19 14.34
CA THR A 52 -3.84 1.24 14.93
C THR A 52 -2.72 1.64 13.97
N LEU A 53 -2.04 0.66 13.35
CA LEU A 53 -0.99 0.93 12.38
C LEU A 53 -1.53 1.69 11.15
N LEU A 54 -2.71 1.33 10.64
CA LEU A 54 -3.38 2.01 9.54
C LEU A 54 -3.77 3.46 9.90
N MET A 55 -4.33 3.67 11.09
CA MET A 55 -4.71 5.01 11.57
C MET A 55 -3.48 5.88 11.79
N MET A 56 -2.44 5.34 12.43
CA MET A 56 -1.16 6.02 12.62
C MET A 56 -0.49 6.33 11.28
N ALA A 57 -0.59 5.44 10.30
CA ALA A 57 -0.09 5.69 8.95
C ALA A 57 -0.78 6.86 8.24
N GLY A 58 -2.10 6.97 8.37
CA GLY A 58 -2.84 8.14 7.88
C GLY A 58 -2.45 9.43 8.62
N TYR A 59 -2.33 9.36 9.94
CA TYR A 59 -1.95 10.50 10.77
C TYR A 59 -0.52 10.98 10.49
N ILE A 60 0.46 10.08 10.52
CA ILE A 60 1.87 10.35 10.20
C ILE A 60 1.98 10.83 8.75
N GLY A 61 1.22 10.27 7.81
CA GLY A 61 1.21 10.77 6.44
C GLY A 61 0.73 12.22 6.35
N THR A 62 -0.35 12.56 7.05
CA THR A 62 -0.93 13.91 7.01
C THR A 62 -0.06 14.94 7.73
N VAL A 63 0.35 14.65 8.98
CA VAL A 63 1.17 15.57 9.79
C VAL A 63 2.62 15.57 9.33
N GLY A 64 3.16 14.39 9.06
CA GLY A 64 4.53 14.21 8.60
C GLY A 64 4.78 14.91 7.27
N SER A 65 3.84 14.85 6.31
CA SER A 65 4.00 15.59 5.05
C SER A 65 3.98 17.12 5.23
N ALA A 66 3.12 17.63 6.11
CA ALA A 66 3.07 19.05 6.46
C ALA A 66 4.38 19.54 7.11
N LEU A 67 5.05 18.68 7.88
CA LEU A 67 6.37 18.97 8.48
C LEU A 67 7.53 18.75 7.50
N LEU A 68 7.44 17.76 6.62
CA LEU A 68 8.51 17.43 5.68
C LEU A 68 8.72 18.53 4.64
N GLY A 69 7.64 19.15 4.14
CA GLY A 69 7.75 20.22 3.14
C GLY A 69 8.72 21.34 3.56
N PRO A 70 8.51 22.01 4.71
CA PRO A 70 9.43 23.00 5.24
C PRO A 70 10.84 22.47 5.54
N LEU A 71 10.97 21.23 6.00
CA LEU A 71 12.28 20.60 6.26
C LEU A 71 13.06 20.38 4.96
N MET A 72 12.40 19.92 3.89
CA MET A 72 13.01 19.72 2.58
C MET A 72 13.48 21.04 1.99
N GLN A 73 12.66 22.10 2.09
CA GLN A 73 13.06 23.45 1.67
C GLN A 73 14.29 23.95 2.45
N ARG A 74 14.33 23.77 3.77
CA ARG A 74 15.50 24.12 4.59
C ARG A 74 16.74 23.29 4.24
N ALA A 75 16.56 22.05 3.85
CA ALA A 75 17.63 21.17 3.39
C ALA A 75 18.07 21.46 1.94
N GLY A 76 17.41 22.40 1.24
CA GLY A 76 17.68 22.70 -0.17
C GLY A 76 17.20 21.61 -1.14
N LEU A 77 16.34 20.70 -0.68
CA LEU A 77 15.78 19.63 -1.49
C LEU A 77 14.51 20.12 -2.19
N ASP A 78 14.67 20.61 -3.41
CA ASP A 78 13.55 20.97 -4.27
C ASP A 78 13.21 19.84 -5.25
N LEU A 79 12.11 19.15 -4.99
CA LEU A 79 11.60 18.06 -5.85
C LEU A 79 11.17 18.57 -7.23
N SER A 80 10.85 19.86 -7.38
CA SER A 80 10.43 20.43 -8.67
C SER A 80 11.59 20.59 -9.66
N VAL A 81 12.83 20.60 -9.16
CA VAL A 81 14.05 20.67 -9.99
C VAL A 81 14.44 19.28 -10.50
N LEU A 82 13.96 18.22 -9.86
CA LEU A 82 14.27 16.86 -10.30
C LEU A 82 13.53 16.52 -11.61
N PRO A 83 14.20 15.83 -12.55
CA PRO A 83 13.53 15.31 -13.72
C PRO A 83 12.32 14.44 -13.32
N PRO A 84 11.13 14.63 -13.90
CA PRO A 84 9.93 13.90 -13.50
C PRO A 84 10.09 12.37 -13.57
N TRP A 85 10.83 11.85 -14.56
CA TRP A 85 11.11 10.42 -14.68
C TRP A 85 11.90 9.88 -13.47
N LEU A 86 12.85 10.65 -12.93
CA LEU A 86 13.68 10.25 -11.81
C LEU A 86 12.84 10.18 -10.54
N LEU A 87 11.96 11.16 -10.36
CA LEU A 87 11.03 11.23 -9.23
C LEU A 87 10.06 10.03 -9.25
N LEU A 88 9.46 9.72 -10.42
CA LEU A 88 8.57 8.55 -10.56
C LEU A 88 9.30 7.22 -10.29
N VAL A 89 10.49 7.02 -10.89
CA VAL A 89 11.30 5.81 -10.64
C VAL A 89 11.71 5.71 -9.18
N SER A 90 11.99 6.83 -8.51
CA SER A 90 12.37 6.80 -7.09
C SER A 90 11.29 6.16 -6.21
N PHE A 91 9.99 6.35 -6.50
CA PHE A 91 8.91 5.72 -5.73
C PHE A 91 8.89 4.19 -5.88
N VAL A 92 9.25 3.68 -7.06
CA VAL A 92 9.36 2.24 -7.33
C VAL A 92 10.36 1.57 -6.37
N TRP A 93 11.40 2.31 -5.95
CA TRP A 93 12.48 1.79 -5.12
C TRP A 93 12.39 2.21 -3.65
N LEU A 94 11.98 3.44 -3.36
CA LEU A 94 11.88 3.95 -2.00
C LEU A 94 10.82 3.22 -1.19
N ILE A 95 9.68 2.84 -1.79
CA ILE A 95 8.60 2.14 -1.07
C ILE A 95 9.05 0.73 -0.63
N PRO A 96 9.68 -0.11 -1.48
CA PRO A 96 10.27 -1.37 -1.04
C PRO A 96 11.36 -1.21 0.01
N LEU A 97 12.22 -0.19 -0.13
CA LEU A 97 13.29 0.08 0.83
C LEU A 97 12.74 0.48 2.20
N ALA A 98 11.74 1.36 2.24
CA ALA A 98 10.98 1.68 3.45
C ALA A 98 10.33 0.41 4.05
N GLY A 99 9.83 -0.47 3.17
CA GLY A 99 9.34 -1.80 3.51
C GLY A 99 10.33 -2.66 4.28
N GLN A 100 11.63 -2.53 4.01
CA GLN A 100 12.69 -3.24 4.73
C GLN A 100 12.89 -2.72 6.17
N LEU A 101 12.38 -1.54 6.48
CA LEU A 101 12.46 -0.91 7.81
C LEU A 101 11.17 -1.10 8.61
N GLY A 102 10.29 -2.00 8.19
CA GLY A 102 9.02 -2.27 8.87
C GLY A 102 7.88 -1.33 8.46
N MET A 103 8.11 -0.41 7.52
CA MET A 103 7.02 0.42 6.99
C MET A 103 6.13 -0.42 6.08
N ASN A 104 4.88 -0.64 6.48
CA ASN A 104 3.90 -1.21 5.57
C ASN A 104 3.78 -0.32 4.30
N PRO A 105 3.64 -0.88 3.10
CA PRO A 105 3.38 -0.12 1.88
C PRO A 105 2.33 1.00 2.03
N ILE A 106 1.27 0.76 2.81
CA ILE A 106 0.25 1.77 3.13
C ILE A 106 0.89 3.02 3.76
N LEU A 107 1.69 2.83 4.82
CA LEU A 107 2.39 3.90 5.53
C LEU A 107 3.37 4.65 4.62
N ALA A 108 4.14 3.92 3.82
CA ALA A 108 5.10 4.52 2.90
C ALA A 108 4.39 5.43 1.88
N VAL A 109 3.30 4.97 1.29
CA VAL A 109 2.55 5.77 0.31
C VAL A 109 1.79 6.92 0.94
N THR A 110 1.16 6.75 2.11
CA THR A 110 0.45 7.87 2.77
C THR A 110 1.41 8.97 3.21
N LEU A 111 2.67 8.66 3.49
CA LEU A 111 3.72 9.63 3.81
C LEU A 111 4.29 10.32 2.57
N LEU A 112 4.58 9.56 1.52
CA LEU A 112 5.25 10.08 0.33
C LEU A 112 4.28 10.79 -0.62
N ALA A 113 3.04 10.30 -0.78
CA ALA A 113 2.10 10.81 -1.77
C ALA A 113 1.78 12.32 -1.63
N PRO A 114 1.59 12.89 -0.42
CA PRO A 114 1.31 14.32 -0.29
C PRO A 114 2.52 15.22 -0.59
N LEU A 115 3.74 14.67 -0.63
CA LEU A 115 4.96 15.41 -0.95
C LEU A 115 5.21 15.52 -2.47
N ILE A 116 4.47 14.74 -3.26
CA ILE A 116 4.63 14.71 -4.71
C ILE A 116 4.10 16.04 -5.29
N PRO A 117 4.89 16.74 -6.12
CA PRO A 117 4.38 17.89 -6.85
C PRO A 117 3.17 17.49 -7.70
N GLY A 118 2.21 18.41 -7.89
CA GLY A 118 1.04 18.15 -8.72
C GLY A 118 1.42 17.62 -10.10
N ALA A 119 0.64 16.67 -10.63
CA ALA A 119 0.95 15.99 -11.90
C ALA A 119 1.19 16.96 -13.07
N GLU A 120 0.44 18.07 -13.10
CA GLU A 120 0.61 19.16 -14.07
C GLU A 120 2.00 19.82 -13.98
N ASN A 121 2.52 20.03 -12.76
CA ASN A 121 3.87 20.59 -12.55
C ASN A 121 4.97 19.63 -13.00
N LEU A 122 4.70 18.32 -12.95
CA LEU A 122 5.61 17.28 -13.42
C LEU A 122 5.47 17.00 -14.92
N GLY A 123 4.49 17.60 -15.60
CA GLY A 123 4.21 17.35 -17.01
C GLY A 123 3.75 15.91 -17.30
N VAL A 124 3.13 15.24 -16.32
CA VAL A 124 2.66 13.85 -16.45
C VAL A 124 1.18 13.73 -16.07
N THR A 125 0.57 12.60 -16.43
CA THR A 125 -0.79 12.29 -16.01
C THR A 125 -0.85 11.90 -14.52
N PRO A 126 -1.95 12.18 -13.80
CA PRO A 126 -2.13 11.68 -12.43
C PRO A 126 -2.06 10.15 -12.34
N THR A 127 -2.47 9.45 -13.40
CA THR A 127 -2.40 7.99 -13.49
C THR A 127 -0.94 7.51 -13.51
N ALA A 128 0.00 8.22 -14.13
CA ALA A 128 1.41 7.85 -14.11
C ALA A 128 2.00 7.85 -12.68
N ILE A 129 1.62 8.82 -11.85
CA ILE A 129 2.01 8.87 -10.43
C ILE A 129 1.43 7.66 -9.68
N VAL A 130 0.15 7.34 -9.91
CA VAL A 130 -0.50 6.16 -9.30
C VAL A 130 0.19 4.86 -9.73
N VAL A 131 0.57 4.73 -11.00
CA VAL A 131 1.32 3.55 -11.50
C VAL A 131 2.67 3.42 -10.81
N ALA A 132 3.41 4.52 -10.62
CA ALA A 132 4.69 4.52 -9.91
C ALA A 132 4.55 4.08 -8.44
N LEU A 133 3.56 4.64 -7.73
CA LEU A 133 3.27 4.28 -6.34
C LEU A 133 2.81 2.82 -6.21
N ALA A 134 1.93 2.37 -7.11
CA ALA A 134 1.45 0.99 -7.13
C ALA A 134 2.57 -0.01 -7.43
N ALA A 135 3.49 0.32 -8.34
CA ALA A 135 4.68 -0.49 -8.62
C ALA A 135 5.56 -0.66 -7.37
N GLY A 136 5.90 0.44 -6.69
CA GLY A 136 6.67 0.39 -5.45
C GLY A 136 5.95 -0.38 -4.34
N TRP A 137 4.64 -0.21 -4.20
CA TRP A 137 3.82 -0.98 -3.26
C TRP A 137 3.89 -2.49 -3.53
N ALA A 138 3.69 -2.91 -4.78
CA ALA A 138 3.70 -4.31 -5.16
C ALA A 138 5.05 -4.97 -4.87
N LEU A 139 6.15 -4.28 -5.18
CA LEU A 139 7.51 -4.75 -4.88
C LEU A 139 7.78 -4.84 -3.38
N SER A 140 7.27 -3.88 -2.60
CA SER A 140 7.38 -3.91 -1.13
C SER A 140 6.64 -5.11 -0.54
N GLY A 141 5.45 -5.43 -1.08
CA GLY A 141 4.69 -6.63 -0.73
C GLY A 141 5.48 -7.93 -0.89
N ALA A 142 6.24 -8.05 -1.98
CA ALA A 142 7.02 -9.25 -2.31
C ALA A 142 8.36 -9.36 -1.55
N SER A 143 8.99 -8.23 -1.22
CA SER A 143 10.38 -8.19 -0.71
C SER A 143 10.51 -7.88 0.77
N SER A 144 9.54 -7.21 1.39
CA SER A 144 9.62 -6.82 2.80
C SER A 144 9.43 -8.02 3.72
N PRO A 145 10.27 -8.21 4.76
CA PRO A 145 10.09 -9.28 5.75
C PRO A 145 8.95 -9.01 6.75
N PHE A 146 8.28 -7.85 6.65
CA PHE A 146 7.22 -7.43 7.56
C PHE A 146 5.84 -7.47 6.91
N THR A 147 5.74 -7.93 5.66
CA THR A 147 4.46 -8.07 4.98
C THR A 147 3.82 -9.42 5.30
N ALA A 148 2.49 -9.45 5.34
CA ALA A 148 1.74 -10.69 5.59
C ALA A 148 2.16 -11.81 4.61
N THR A 149 2.43 -11.47 3.36
CA THR A 149 2.86 -12.42 2.32
C THR A 149 4.15 -13.15 2.71
N THR A 150 5.21 -12.43 3.10
CA THR A 150 6.49 -13.06 3.46
C THR A 150 6.44 -13.74 4.82
N LEU A 151 5.65 -13.21 5.77
CA LEU A 151 5.42 -13.81 7.09
C LEU A 151 4.67 -15.14 6.99
N LEU A 152 3.59 -15.19 6.19
CA LEU A 152 2.80 -16.42 5.99
C LEU A 152 3.60 -17.48 5.24
N ILE A 153 4.32 -17.10 4.18
CA ILE A 153 5.21 -18.03 3.45
C ILE A 153 6.32 -18.52 4.37
N GLY A 154 6.90 -17.64 5.19
CA GLY A 154 7.92 -18.03 6.17
C GLY A 154 7.39 -19.03 7.19
N SER A 155 6.19 -18.79 7.71
CA SER A 155 5.49 -19.69 8.63
C SER A 155 5.23 -21.07 8.01
N PHE A 156 4.68 -21.13 6.79
CA PHE A 156 4.42 -22.40 6.10
C PHE A 156 5.68 -23.14 5.69
N GLY A 157 6.74 -22.41 5.32
CA GLY A 157 8.01 -22.97 4.90
C GLY A 157 8.97 -23.29 6.06
N GLY A 158 8.62 -22.95 7.30
CA GLY A 158 9.53 -23.09 8.45
C GLY A 158 10.82 -22.26 8.31
N ILE A 159 10.78 -21.15 7.57
CA ILE A 159 11.93 -20.27 7.31
C ILE A 159 11.62 -18.83 7.69
N SER A 160 12.64 -18.05 8.03
CA SER A 160 12.46 -16.64 8.38
C SER A 160 11.88 -15.83 7.21
N ALA A 161 10.97 -14.88 7.48
CA ALA A 161 10.42 -13.97 6.48
C ALA A 161 11.50 -13.14 5.75
N LEU A 162 12.63 -12.85 6.42
CA LEU A 162 13.79 -12.19 5.79
C LEU A 162 14.40 -13.03 4.68
N ARG A 163 14.48 -14.35 4.87
CA ARG A 163 14.94 -15.28 3.83
C ARG A 163 13.96 -15.33 2.66
N VAL A 164 12.65 -15.28 2.93
CA VAL A 164 11.62 -15.22 1.88
C VAL A 164 11.74 -13.92 1.07
N GLY A 165 11.82 -12.77 1.74
CA GLY A 165 11.91 -11.47 1.09
C GLY A 165 13.21 -11.28 0.30
N TRP A 166 14.36 -11.57 0.92
CA TRP A 166 15.67 -11.26 0.33
C TRP A 166 16.23 -12.38 -0.54
N LEU A 167 16.19 -13.64 -0.08
CA LEU A 167 16.83 -14.72 -0.82
C LEU A 167 15.90 -15.29 -1.89
N TRP A 168 14.62 -15.52 -1.56
CA TRP A 168 13.70 -16.13 -2.52
C TRP A 168 13.14 -15.08 -3.49
N ASN A 169 12.73 -13.91 -2.99
CA ASN A 169 12.18 -12.84 -3.81
C ASN A 169 13.22 -11.82 -4.28
N GLY A 170 14.46 -11.79 -3.78
CA GLY A 170 15.40 -10.70 -4.08
C GLY A 170 15.67 -10.50 -5.57
N VAL A 171 16.06 -11.55 -6.30
CA VAL A 171 16.30 -11.47 -7.75
C VAL A 171 15.03 -11.08 -8.50
N TYR A 172 13.89 -11.68 -8.12
CA TYR A 172 12.58 -11.34 -8.68
C TYR A 172 12.25 -9.85 -8.46
N THR A 173 12.44 -9.33 -7.24
CA THR A 173 12.21 -7.92 -6.89
C THR A 173 13.12 -6.99 -7.67
N LEU A 174 14.40 -7.33 -7.87
CA LEU A 174 15.31 -6.51 -8.67
C LEU A 174 14.90 -6.46 -10.13
N LEU A 175 14.60 -7.63 -10.73
CA LEU A 175 14.17 -7.71 -12.13
C LEU A 175 12.84 -6.97 -12.34
N CYS A 176 11.84 -7.24 -11.50
CA CYS A 176 10.57 -6.52 -11.55
C CYS A 176 10.75 -5.03 -11.25
N GLY A 177 11.67 -4.64 -10.36
CA GLY A 177 12.01 -3.25 -10.09
C GLY A 177 12.51 -2.52 -11.33
N VAL A 178 13.42 -3.13 -12.10
CA VAL A 178 13.89 -2.58 -13.37
C VAL A 178 12.78 -2.53 -14.42
N MET A 179 12.02 -3.63 -14.58
CA MET A 179 10.93 -3.69 -15.56
C MET A 179 9.82 -2.68 -15.25
N LEU A 180 9.44 -2.53 -13.98
CA LEU A 180 8.43 -1.57 -13.54
C LEU A 180 8.95 -0.14 -13.62
N SER A 181 10.24 0.11 -13.35
CA SER A 181 10.85 1.42 -13.57
C SER A 181 10.75 1.82 -15.05
N LEU A 182 11.09 0.91 -15.96
CA LEU A 182 10.95 1.14 -17.40
C LEU A 182 9.48 1.37 -17.77
N TRP A 183 8.57 0.53 -17.27
CA TRP A 183 7.14 0.64 -17.55
C TRP A 183 6.56 1.98 -17.08
N VAL A 184 6.91 2.43 -15.88
CA VAL A 184 6.49 3.72 -15.33
C VAL A 184 6.92 4.87 -16.24
N VAL A 185 8.16 4.85 -16.72
CA VAL A 185 8.68 5.89 -17.62
C VAL A 185 7.99 5.83 -18.98
N VAL A 186 7.85 4.65 -19.57
CA VAL A 186 7.14 4.47 -20.85
C VAL A 186 5.70 4.97 -20.74
N TYR A 187 5.00 4.56 -19.69
CA TYR A 187 3.63 4.98 -19.45
C TYR A 187 3.52 6.50 -19.22
N ALA A 188 4.49 7.12 -18.56
CA ALA A 188 4.41 8.54 -18.24
C ALA A 188 4.70 9.47 -19.43
N PHE A 189 5.55 9.06 -20.37
CA PHE A 189 6.07 9.95 -21.43
C PHE A 189 5.79 9.48 -22.86
N VAL A 190 5.25 8.28 -23.06
CA VAL A 190 4.99 7.71 -24.40
C VAL A 190 3.51 7.38 -24.61
N LEU A 191 2.80 6.95 -23.56
CA LEU A 191 1.39 6.56 -23.60
C LEU A 191 0.49 7.66 -23.02
#